data_AF-A0A965H4G1-F1
#
_entry.id   AF-A0A965H4G1-F1
#
_cell.length_a   1.000
_cell.length_b   1.000
_cell.length_c   1.000
_cell.angle_alpha   90.00
_cell.angle_beta   90.00
_cell.angle_gamma   90.00
#
_symmetry.space_group_name_H-M   'P 1'
#
loop_
_entity.id
_entity.type
_entity.pdbx_description
1 polymer ?
#
loop_
_entity_poly.entity_id
_entity_poly.type
_entity_poly.pdbx_seq_one_letter_code
_entity_poly.pdbx_strand_id
1 'polypeptide(L)' 'MAFVDFRNVWLAYNDELLAKGQYAVEDISLQVEEGEFIAIVGPSGCGKST' A
#
# COMPACT_ATOMS: atom_id res chain seq x y z
N MET A 1 -10.53 -17.97 1.48
CA MET A 1 -9.96 -17.33 0.26
C MET A 1 -10.03 -15.87 0.60
N ALA A 2 -8.90 -15.16 0.58
CA ALA A 2 -8.89 -13.77 0.97
C ALA A 2 -9.84 -12.95 0.09
N PHE A 3 -10.61 -12.06 0.71
CA PHE A 3 -11.48 -11.12 0.04
C PHE A 3 -10.67 -9.99 -0.62
N VAL A 4 -9.59 -9.58 0.02
CA VAL A 4 -8.54 -8.71 -0.54
C VAL A 4 -7.20 -9.42 -0.42
N ASP A 5 -6.42 -9.49 -1.51
CA ASP A 5 -5.09 -10.10 -1.55
C ASP A 5 -4.13 -9.18 -2.33
N PHE A 6 -3.34 -8.40 -1.59
CA PHE A 6 -2.22 -7.62 -2.12
C PHE A 6 -0.92 -8.37 -1.90
N ARG A 7 -0.11 -8.46 -2.95
CA ARG A 7 1.20 -9.12 -2.91
C ARG A 7 2.25 -8.23 -3.55
N ASN A 8 3.30 -7.92 -2.78
CA ASN A 8 4.44 -7.11 -3.21
C ASN A 8 4.01 -5.87 -4.01
N VAL A 9 3.12 -5.07 -3.42
CA VAL A 9 2.61 -3.84 -4.05
C VAL A 9 3.60 -2.71 -3.83
N TRP A 10 3.97 -2.06 -4.92
CA TRP A 10 4.84 -0.89 -4.96
C TRP A 10 4.15 0.21 -5.75
N LEU A 11 4.26 1.45 -5.30
CA LEU A 11 3.69 2.60 -6.00
C LEU A 11 4.55 3.84 -5.83
N ALA A 12 4.88 4.47 -6.96
CA ALA A 12 5.33 5.85 -7.06
C ALA A 12 4.33 6.64 -7.90
N TYR A 13 4.03 7.89 -7.52
CA TYR A 13 2.98 8.67 -8.20
C TYR A 13 3.35 9.13 -9.62
N ASN A 14 4.64 9.14 -9.96
CA ASN A 14 5.13 9.50 -11.28
C ASN A 14 6.52 8.89 -11.54
N ASP A 15 6.95 8.94 -12.80
CA ASP A 15 8.22 8.35 -13.25
C ASP A 15 9.44 9.03 -12.64
N GLU A 16 9.38 10.33 -12.30
CA GLU A 16 10.48 11.02 -11.65
C GLU A 16 10.75 10.50 -10.24
N LEU A 17 9.69 10.25 -9.48
CA LEU A 17 9.77 9.67 -8.14
C LEU A 17 10.20 8.21 -8.19
N LEU A 18 9.69 7.45 -9.17
CA LEU A 18 10.11 6.07 -9.42
C LEU A 18 11.61 6.00 -9.71
N ALA A 19 12.12 6.85 -10.61
CA ALA A 19 13.54 6.91 -10.95
C ALA A 19 14.43 7.28 -9.74
N LYS A 20 13.88 7.99 -8.74
CA LYS A 20 14.55 8.33 -7.48
C LYS A 20 14.38 7.28 -6.39
N GLY A 21 13.64 6.19 -6.65
CA GLY A 21 13.29 5.19 -5.63
C GLY A 21 12.41 5.74 -4.50
N GLN A 22 11.60 6.76 -4.78
CA GLN A 22 10.71 7.38 -3.80
C GLN A 22 9.29 6.82 -3.96
N TYR A 23 8.96 5.88 -3.08
CA TYR A 23 7.69 5.17 -3.12
C TYR A 23 6.70 5.73 -2.09
N ALA A 24 5.44 5.85 -2.51
CA ALA A 24 4.31 6.13 -1.61
C ALA A 24 3.85 4.86 -0.88
N VAL A 25 3.97 3.71 -1.54
CA VAL A 25 3.74 2.37 -1.00
C VAL A 25 4.93 1.50 -1.41
N GLU A 26 5.58 0.84 -0.47
CA GLU A 26 6.79 0.03 -0.70
C GLU A 26 6.62 -1.36 -0.10
N ASP A 27 6.75 -2.38 -0.93
CA ASP A 27 6.68 -3.81 -0.58
C ASP A 27 5.52 -4.21 0.35
N ILE A 28 4.31 -3.73 0.06
CA ILE A 28 3.15 -4.09 0.87
C ILE A 28 2.54 -5.40 0.40
N SER A 29 2.40 -6.34 1.34
CA SER A 29 1.57 -7.54 1.20
C SER A 29 0.53 -7.55 2.32
N LEU A 30 -0.75 -7.65 1.94
CA LEU A 30 -1.88 -7.57 2.85
C LEU A 30 -2.96 -8.56 2.39
N GLN A 31 -3.46 -9.36 3.32
CA GLN A 31 -4.61 -10.22 3.10
C GLN A 31 -5.70 -9.85 4.09
N VAL A 32 -6.93 -9.76 3.59
CA VAL A 32 -8.12 -9.46 4.40
C VAL A 32 -9.19 -10.48 4.07
N GLU A 33 -9.73 -11.14 5.08
CA GLU A 33 -10.81 -12.10 4.92
C GLU A 33 -12.18 -11.39 4.87
N GLU A 34 -13.20 -12.10 4.37
CA GLU A 34 -14.55 -11.54 4.30
C GLU A 34 -15.10 -11.25 5.71
N GLY A 35 -15.58 -10.02 5.93
CA GLY A 35 -16.10 -9.57 7.22
C GLY A 35 -15.04 -9.10 8.22
N GLU A 36 -13.75 -9.17 7.88
CA GLU A 36 -12.66 -8.67 8.70
C GLU A 36 -12.64 -7.13 8.72
N PHE A 37 -12.44 -6.54 9.91
CA PHE A 37 -12.35 -5.10 10.10
C PHE A 37 -10.91 -4.70 10.43
N ILE A 38 -10.31 -3.89 9.56
CA ILE A 38 -8.92 -3.43 9.71
C ILE A 38 -8.84 -1.90 9.75
N ALA A 39 -7.73 -1.39 10.28
CA ALA A 39 -7.41 0.04 10.26
C ALA A 39 -6.00 0.27 9.72
N ILE A 40 -5.87 1.19 8.77
CA ILE A 40 -4.58 1.67 8.27
C ILE A 40 -4.28 3.00 8.97
N VAL A 41 -3.19 3.03 9.75
CA VAL A 41 -2.82 4.17 10.62
C VAL A 41 -1.39 4.62 10.36
N GLY A 42 -1.10 5.89 10.66
CA GLY A 42 0.23 6.48 10.44
C GLY A 42 0.21 7.98 10.17
N PRO A 43 1.38 8.65 10.18
CA PRO A 43 1.50 10.11 10.03
C PRO A 43 0.91 10.66 8.72
N SER A 44 0.68 11.98 8.64
CA SER A 44 0.26 12.61 7.38
C SER A 44 1.29 12.37 6.27
N GLY A 45 0.84 12.07 5.06
CA GLY A 45 1.70 11.85 3.90
C GLY A 45 2.35 10.46 3.77
N CYS A 46 2.08 9.50 4.68
CA CYS A 46 2.73 8.17 4.64
C CYS A 46 2.04 7.13 3.73
N GLY A 47 1.22 7.52 2.75
CA GLY A 47 0.64 6.60 1.75
C GLY A 47 -0.66 5.88 2.11
N LYS A 48 -1.28 6.14 3.27
CA LYS A 48 -2.48 5.40 3.74
C LYS A 48 -3.71 5.46 2.84
N SER A 49 -3.93 6.58 2.16
CA SER A 49 -5.13 6.80 1.32
C SER A 49 -4.91 6.38 -0.13
N THR A 50 -3.74 5.83 -0.43
CA THR A 50 -3.28 5.56 -1.79
C THR A 50 -3.45 4.10 -2.15
#